data_AF-A0AAW2ZJL4-F1
#
_entry.id   AF-A0AAW2ZJL4-F1
#
_cell.length_a   1.000
_cell.length_b   1.000
_cell.length_c   1.000
_cell.angle_alpha   90.00
_cell.angle_beta   90.00
_cell.angle_gamma   90.00
#
_symmetry.space_group_name_H-M   'P 1'
#
loop_
_entity.id
_entity.type
_entity.pdbx_description
1 polymer ?
#
loop_
_entity_poly.entity_id
_entity_poly.type
_entity_poly.pdbx_seq_one_letter_code
_entity_poly.pdbx_strand_id
1 'polypeptide(L)'
;KKGLMSASSEVDVFLGKSRIQDQLIAEHWAIKVGDFWYEIAGTSKNDDNIDNMIEVHTDDAKYYEIRHLGKVCISRENLVQWNRRWLENHSFYAFNGDNCQLYAKHFAWEFLGINIGTQNETIGNYAVGAGVGAMIVGFLAIATGIFIKGNRH
;
A
#
# COMPACT_ATOMS: atom_id res chain seq x y z
N LYS A 1 -24.18 5.06 -31.73
CA LYS A 1 -22.79 4.63 -32.09
C LYS A 1 -22.22 3.87 -30.91
N LYS A 2 -22.21 2.53 -30.97
CA LYS A 2 -21.47 1.70 -29.99
C LYS A 2 -20.00 1.89 -30.32
N GLY A 3 -19.27 2.62 -29.48
CA GLY A 3 -17.82 2.69 -29.57
C GLY A 3 -17.28 1.28 -29.37
N LEU A 4 -16.68 0.73 -30.42
CA LEU A 4 -15.91 -0.50 -30.36
C LEU A 4 -14.87 -0.30 -29.25
N MET A 5 -14.96 -1.06 -28.16
CA MET A 5 -13.95 -1.04 -27.11
C MET A 5 -12.63 -1.41 -27.77
N SER A 6 -11.69 -0.46 -27.70
CA SER A 6 -10.36 -0.56 -28.29
C SER A 6 -9.73 -1.89 -27.88
N ALA A 7 -9.09 -2.56 -28.83
CA ALA A 7 -8.20 -3.68 -28.57
C ALA A 7 -7.23 -3.30 -27.42
N SER A 8 -6.93 -4.27 -26.56
CA SER A 8 -6.02 -4.09 -25.43
C SER A 8 -4.67 -3.56 -25.93
N SER A 9 -4.41 -2.27 -25.71
CA SER A 9 -3.11 -1.68 -25.98
C SER A 9 -2.17 -2.03 -24.83
N GLU A 10 -0.90 -2.22 -25.15
CA GLU A 10 0.14 -2.33 -24.15
C GLU A 10 0.23 -0.99 -23.38
N VAL A 11 0.20 -1.05 -22.05
CA VAL A 11 0.26 0.13 -21.18
C VAL A 11 1.36 -0.04 -20.14
N ASP A 12 2.07 1.04 -19.83
CA ASP A 12 3.09 1.06 -18.79
C ASP A 12 2.45 0.95 -17.39
N VAL A 13 3.16 0.27 -16.50
CA VAL A 13 2.81 0.06 -15.10
C VAL A 13 3.89 0.62 -14.19
N PHE A 14 3.48 1.43 -13.22
CA PHE A 14 4.38 2.04 -12.24
C PHE A 14 3.94 1.73 -10.81
N LEU A 15 4.91 1.61 -9.91
CA LEU A 15 4.71 1.63 -8.47
C LEU A 15 4.95 3.05 -7.96
N GLY A 16 4.01 3.59 -7.20
CA GLY A 16 4.13 4.87 -6.51
C GLY A 16 4.22 4.62 -5.01
N LYS A 17 5.11 5.34 -4.32
CA LYS A 17 5.19 5.36 -2.86
C LYS A 17 5.00 6.78 -2.33
N SER A 18 4.16 6.89 -1.30
CA SER A 18 3.91 8.12 -0.56
C SER A 18 4.06 7.88 0.95
N ARG A 19 4.28 8.96 1.71
CA ARG A 19 4.41 8.88 3.17
C ARG A 19 3.05 9.06 3.81
N ILE A 20 2.74 8.23 4.80
CA ILE A 20 1.59 8.48 5.67
C ILE A 20 2.00 9.56 6.67
N GLN A 21 1.37 10.73 6.61
CA GLN A 21 1.81 11.95 7.33
C GLN A 21 1.98 11.76 8.84
N ASP A 22 1.23 10.84 9.44
CA ASP A 22 1.25 10.57 10.90
C ASP A 22 2.19 9.42 11.31
N GLN A 23 2.88 8.78 10.35
CA GLN A 23 3.77 7.65 10.61
C GLN A 23 5.09 7.80 9.85
N LEU A 24 6.14 8.17 10.58
CA LEU A 24 7.49 8.39 10.03
C LEU A 24 8.09 7.17 9.29
N ILE A 25 7.52 5.99 9.47
CA ILE A 25 8.02 4.73 8.92
C ILE A 25 6.96 3.95 8.13
N ALA A 26 5.77 4.47 7.85
CA ALA A 26 4.79 3.73 7.06
C ALA A 26 4.63 4.32 5.66
N GLU A 27 4.84 3.46 4.67
CA GLU A 27 4.67 3.80 3.26
C GLU A 27 3.28 3.39 2.77
N HIS A 28 2.68 4.29 1.99
CA HIS A 28 1.48 4.02 1.23
C HIS A 28 1.83 3.76 -0.23
N TRP A 29 1.28 2.69 -0.80
CA TRP A 29 1.65 2.20 -2.12
C TRP A 29 0.48 2.24 -3.09
N ALA A 30 0.78 2.59 -4.35
CA ALA A 30 -0.20 2.62 -5.43
C ALA A 30 0.37 2.06 -6.72
N ILE A 31 -0.51 1.57 -7.60
CA ILE A 31 -0.16 1.10 -8.94
C ILE A 31 -0.72 2.08 -9.98
N LYS A 32 0.14 2.62 -10.83
CA LYS A 32 -0.29 3.33 -12.05
C LYS A 32 -0.43 2.34 -13.19
N VAL A 33 -1.55 2.38 -13.90
CA VAL A 33 -1.75 1.64 -15.16
C VAL A 33 -2.19 2.64 -16.22
N GLY A 34 -1.32 2.90 -17.20
CA GLY A 34 -1.52 4.03 -18.11
C GLY A 34 -1.52 5.35 -17.35
N ASP A 35 -2.62 6.10 -17.42
CA ASP A 35 -2.74 7.43 -16.79
C ASP A 35 -3.35 7.41 -15.38
N PHE A 36 -3.82 6.26 -14.90
CA PHE A 36 -4.58 6.17 -13.65
C PHE A 36 -3.80 5.44 -12.56
N TRP A 37 -3.77 6.04 -11.38
CA TRP A 37 -3.35 5.42 -10.13
C TRP A 37 -4.50 4.66 -9.50
N TYR A 38 -4.18 3.50 -8.93
CA TYR A 38 -5.07 2.64 -8.17
C TYR A 38 -4.39 2.30 -6.85
N GLU A 39 -5.06 2.61 -5.75
CA GLU A 39 -4.56 2.36 -4.41
C GLU A 39 -5.70 1.94 -3.49
N ILE A 40 -5.37 1.22 -2.42
CA ILE A 40 -6.33 1.03 -1.34
C ILE A 40 -6.39 2.35 -0.57
N ALA A 41 -7.57 2.88 -0.31
CA ALA A 41 -7.74 4.12 0.45
C ALA A 41 -6.91 4.06 1.74
N GLY A 42 -6.00 5.02 1.89
CA GLY A 42 -5.14 5.11 3.05
C GLY A 42 -5.96 5.43 4.28
N THR A 43 -6.00 4.52 5.23
CA THR A 43 -6.73 4.72 6.47
C THR A 43 -5.73 4.87 7.61
N SER A 44 -6.12 5.63 8.62
CA SER A 44 -5.23 5.96 9.73
C SER A 44 -4.91 4.67 10.51
N LYS A 45 -3.86 4.72 11.35
CA LYS A 45 -3.51 3.64 12.31
C LYS A 45 -4.70 3.08 13.10
N ASN A 46 -5.72 3.89 13.31
CA ASN A 46 -6.85 3.57 14.17
C ASN A 46 -7.98 2.87 13.41
N ASP A 47 -7.85 2.75 12.09
CA ASP A 47 -8.85 2.19 11.20
C ASP A 47 -8.49 0.73 10.86
N ASP A 48 -8.46 -0.12 11.89
CA ASP A 48 -8.47 -1.56 11.71
C ASP A 48 -9.91 -2.04 11.49
N ASN A 49 -10.11 -3.05 10.64
CA ASN A 49 -11.43 -3.67 10.39
C ASN A 49 -12.47 -2.75 9.72
N ILE A 50 -12.01 -1.79 8.92
CA ILE A 50 -12.86 -1.06 7.99
C ILE A 50 -12.80 -1.68 6.60
N ASP A 51 -13.81 -1.44 5.78
CA ASP A 51 -13.87 -1.97 4.43
C ASP A 51 -12.74 -1.40 3.57
N ASN A 52 -12.00 -2.27 2.88
CA ASN A 52 -11.06 -1.83 1.87
C ASN A 52 -11.83 -1.16 0.71
N MET A 53 -11.31 -0.03 0.25
CA MET A 53 -11.85 0.69 -0.90
C MET A 53 -10.71 0.99 -1.87
N ILE A 54 -10.94 0.85 -3.17
CA ILE A 54 -9.97 1.26 -4.18
C ILE A 54 -10.25 2.70 -4.58
N GLU A 55 -9.25 3.56 -4.40
CA GLU A 55 -9.24 4.93 -4.89
C GLU A 55 -8.56 4.98 -6.26
N VAL A 56 -9.10 5.84 -7.14
CA VAL A 56 -8.59 6.05 -8.49
C VAL A 56 -8.40 7.53 -8.74
N HIS A 57 -7.19 7.93 -9.13
CA HIS A 57 -6.84 9.32 -9.41
C HIS A 57 -5.72 9.42 -10.45
N THR A 58 -5.34 10.64 -10.86
CA THR A 58 -4.31 10.90 -11.88
C THR A 58 -3.18 11.79 -11.35
N ASP A 59 -3.07 11.92 -10.04
CA ASP A 59 -2.14 12.85 -9.39
C ASP A 59 -0.79 12.18 -9.10
N ASP A 60 0.18 12.42 -9.97
CA ASP A 60 1.55 11.94 -9.81
C ASP A 60 2.28 12.62 -8.63
N ALA A 61 1.89 13.83 -8.24
CA ALA A 61 2.58 14.60 -7.20
C ALA A 61 2.41 14.01 -5.79
N LYS A 62 1.45 13.10 -5.61
CA LYS A 62 1.21 12.37 -4.35
C LYS A 62 2.41 11.49 -3.95
N TYR A 63 3.20 11.03 -4.93
CA TYR A 63 4.23 10.03 -4.72
C TYR A 63 5.63 10.65 -4.74
N TYR A 64 6.44 10.38 -3.71
CA TYR A 64 7.84 10.82 -3.67
C TYR A 64 8.77 9.89 -4.44
N GLU A 65 8.37 8.63 -4.63
CA GLU A 65 9.08 7.64 -5.42
C GLU A 65 8.11 7.04 -6.43
N ILE A 66 8.47 7.08 -7.71
CA ILE A 66 7.75 6.43 -8.80
C ILE A 66 8.73 5.52 -9.53
N ARG A 67 8.41 4.23 -9.59
CA ARG A 67 9.25 3.21 -10.22
C ARG A 67 8.49 2.51 -11.34
N HIS A 68 9.07 2.50 -12.54
CA HIS A 68 8.54 1.70 -13.64
C HIS A 68 8.71 0.21 -13.34
N LEU A 69 7.62 -0.56 -13.42
CA LEU A 69 7.60 -2.01 -13.15
C LEU A 69 7.61 -2.84 -14.44
N GLY A 70 7.04 -2.32 -15.53
CA GLY A 70 6.94 -3.01 -16.79
C GLY A 70 5.68 -2.63 -17.55
N LYS A 71 5.28 -3.47 -18.49
CA LYS A 71 4.11 -3.22 -19.34
C LYS A 71 3.13 -4.38 -19.28
N VAL A 72 1.85 -4.07 -19.41
CA VAL A 72 0.77 -5.06 -19.40
C VAL A 72 -0.18 -4.84 -20.57
N CYS A 73 -0.81 -5.91 -21.03
CA CYS A 73 -1.89 -5.86 -22.00
C CYS A 73 -3.20 -6.17 -21.26
N ILE A 74 -3.85 -5.12 -20.75
CA ILE A 74 -5.06 -5.26 -19.91
C ILE A 74 -6.14 -4.28 -20.38
N SER A 75 -7.38 -4.75 -20.49
CA SER A 75 -8.53 -3.87 -20.72
C SER A 75 -8.97 -3.21 -19.40
N ARG A 76 -9.65 -2.07 -19.52
CA ARG A 76 -10.24 -1.40 -18.35
C ARG A 76 -11.25 -2.31 -17.65
N GLU A 77 -12.00 -3.11 -18.41
CA GLU A 77 -13.01 -4.03 -17.88
C GLU A 77 -12.34 -5.14 -17.05
N ASN A 78 -11.24 -5.71 -17.54
CA ASN A 78 -10.49 -6.72 -16.82
C ASN A 78 -9.85 -6.15 -15.54
N LEU A 79 -9.34 -4.91 -15.61
CA LEU A 79 -8.80 -4.22 -14.44
C LEU A 79 -9.88 -3.99 -13.37
N VAL A 80 -11.06 -3.52 -13.75
CA VAL A 80 -12.21 -3.34 -12.84
C VAL A 80 -12.66 -4.67 -12.24
N GLN A 81 -12.70 -5.74 -13.02
CA GLN A 81 -13.05 -7.08 -12.52
C GLN A 81 -12.00 -7.63 -11.56
N TRP A 82 -10.71 -7.42 -11.84
CA TRP A 82 -9.65 -7.82 -10.93
C TRP A 82 -9.72 -7.04 -9.61
N ASN A 83 -9.88 -5.71 -9.67
CA ASN A 83 -10.07 -4.85 -8.50
C ASN A 83 -11.22 -5.33 -7.60
N ARG A 84 -12.36 -5.69 -8.20
CA ARG A 84 -13.52 -6.23 -7.48
C ARG A 84 -13.20 -7.55 -6.79
N ARG A 85 -12.61 -8.50 -7.52
CA ARG A 85 -12.21 -9.80 -6.95
C ARG A 85 -11.18 -9.64 -5.83
N TRP A 86 -10.27 -8.67 -5.96
CA TRP A 86 -9.30 -8.38 -4.91
C TRP A 86 -10.02 -7.90 -3.65
N LEU A 87 -10.94 -6.94 -3.76
CA LEU A 87 -11.74 -6.45 -2.62
C LEU A 87 -12.63 -7.54 -2.00
N GLU A 88 -13.22 -8.42 -2.80
CA GLU A 88 -14.02 -9.56 -2.30
C GLU A 88 -13.19 -10.53 -1.46
N ASN A 89 -11.91 -10.73 -1.81
CA ASN A 89 -11.00 -11.63 -1.09
C ASN A 89 -10.24 -10.95 0.07
N HIS A 90 -10.23 -9.61 0.09
CA HIS A 90 -9.47 -8.80 1.05
C HIS A 90 -10.39 -7.66 1.54
N SER A 91 -11.55 -8.03 2.08
CA SER A 91 -12.65 -7.10 2.32
C SER A 91 -12.36 -6.09 3.43
N PHE A 92 -11.46 -6.41 4.36
CA PHE A 92 -11.15 -5.58 5.51
C PHE A 92 -9.68 -5.14 5.49
N TYR A 93 -9.44 -3.87 5.82
CA TYR A 93 -8.10 -3.37 6.00
C TYR A 93 -7.41 -4.04 7.19
N ALA A 94 -6.18 -4.49 6.98
CA ALA A 94 -5.29 -4.96 8.04
C ALA A 94 -3.86 -4.44 7.80
N PHE A 95 -3.34 -3.63 8.73
CA PHE A 95 -2.00 -3.03 8.60
C PHE A 95 -0.88 -4.06 8.35
N ASN A 96 -0.98 -5.25 8.96
CA ASN A 96 -0.02 -6.35 8.79
C ASN A 96 -0.44 -7.40 7.74
N GLY A 97 -1.43 -7.11 6.90
CA GLY A 97 -1.95 -8.04 5.89
C GLY A 97 -2.58 -7.30 4.71
N ASP A 98 -3.91 -7.31 4.67
CA ASP A 98 -4.74 -6.78 3.59
C ASP A 98 -4.70 -5.25 3.54
N ASN A 99 -3.68 -4.71 2.85
CA ASN A 99 -3.42 -3.28 2.76
C ASN A 99 -2.92 -2.87 1.35
N CYS A 100 -2.59 -1.59 1.20
CA CYS A 100 -2.06 -1.01 -0.04
C CYS A 100 -0.78 -1.70 -0.58
N GLN A 101 0.10 -2.21 0.29
CA GLN A 101 1.31 -2.92 -0.12
C GLN A 101 0.99 -4.31 -0.66
N LEU A 102 0.09 -5.05 -0.01
CA LEU A 102 -0.36 -6.36 -0.49
C LEU A 102 -1.13 -6.23 -1.82
N TYR A 103 -1.96 -5.20 -1.95
CA TYR A 103 -2.65 -4.87 -3.20
C TYR A 103 -1.66 -4.69 -4.35
N ALA A 104 -0.66 -3.81 -4.18
CA ALA A 104 0.36 -3.55 -5.19
C ALA A 104 1.19 -4.81 -5.51
N LYS A 105 1.50 -5.63 -4.50
CA LYS A 105 2.21 -6.90 -4.67
C LYS A 105 1.42 -7.92 -5.48
N HIS A 106 0.15 -8.12 -5.16
CA HIS A 106 -0.73 -9.03 -5.91
C HIS A 106 -0.92 -8.55 -7.35
N PHE A 107 -1.04 -7.25 -7.59
CA PHE A 107 -1.09 -6.71 -8.93
C PHE A 107 0.18 -7.04 -9.74
N ALA A 108 1.35 -6.72 -9.16
CA ALA A 108 2.63 -6.94 -9.82
C ALA A 108 2.88 -8.44 -10.11
N TRP A 109 2.47 -9.31 -9.20
CA TRP A 109 2.55 -10.75 -9.42
C TRP A 109 1.61 -11.22 -10.54
N GLU A 110 0.33 -10.87 -10.49
CA GLU A 110 -0.68 -11.35 -11.43
C GLU A 110 -0.42 -10.88 -12.86
N PHE A 111 -0.10 -9.59 -13.05
CA PHE A 111 -0.04 -9.00 -14.39
C PHE A 111 1.38 -8.88 -14.96
N LEU A 112 2.40 -8.84 -14.11
CA LEU A 112 3.80 -8.70 -14.54
C LEU A 112 4.65 -9.94 -14.23
N GLY A 113 4.16 -10.87 -13.40
CA GLY A 113 4.94 -12.04 -12.97
C GLY A 113 6.14 -11.66 -12.10
N ILE A 114 6.14 -10.47 -11.48
CA ILE A 114 7.24 -9.98 -10.64
C ILE A 114 6.83 -9.94 -9.18
N ASN A 115 7.79 -10.19 -8.30
CA ASN A 115 7.61 -10.01 -6.87
C ASN A 115 8.28 -8.70 -6.43
N ILE A 116 7.49 -7.80 -5.83
CA ILE A 116 7.97 -6.56 -5.25
C ILE A 116 8.05 -6.74 -3.72
N GLY A 117 9.24 -6.55 -3.16
CA GLY A 117 9.47 -6.72 -1.73
C GLY A 117 8.85 -5.59 -0.92
N THR A 118 7.98 -5.93 0.03
CA THR A 118 7.21 -4.99 0.85
C THR A 118 8.02 -4.42 2.02
N GLN A 119 7.56 -3.32 2.58
CA GLN A 119 8.14 -2.78 3.80
C GLN A 119 7.94 -3.75 4.98
N ASN A 120 6.77 -4.41 5.05
CA ASN A 120 6.47 -5.42 6.07
C ASN A 120 7.41 -6.63 6.02
N GLU A 121 7.76 -7.12 4.82
CA GLU A 121 8.77 -8.19 4.66
C GLU A 121 10.17 -7.72 5.06
N THR A 122 10.50 -6.47 4.76
CA THR A 122 11.79 -5.88 5.11
C THR A 122 11.93 -5.79 6.64
N ILE A 123 10.93 -5.23 7.34
CA ILE A 123 10.89 -5.13 8.79
C ILE A 123 10.86 -6.53 9.44
N GLY A 124 10.08 -7.47 8.91
CA GLY A 124 10.03 -8.85 9.38
C GLY A 124 11.37 -9.58 9.27
N ASN A 125 12.08 -9.41 8.15
CA ASN A 125 13.41 -9.98 7.95
C ASN A 125 14.47 -9.36 8.88
N TYR A 126 14.38 -8.05 9.16
CA TYR A 126 15.24 -7.42 10.18
C TYR A 126 14.91 -7.91 11.60
N ALA A 127 13.63 -8.16 11.93
CA ALA A 127 13.25 -8.71 13.24
C ALA A 127 13.72 -10.16 13.44
N VAL A 128 13.66 -11.00 12.39
CA VAL A 128 14.19 -12.37 12.42
C VAL A 128 15.72 -12.38 12.47
N GLY A 129 16.40 -11.48 11.73
CA GLY A 129 17.85 -11.31 11.80
C GLY A 129 18.35 -10.74 13.13
N ALA A 130 17.57 -9.85 13.76
CA ALA A 130 17.82 -9.30 15.09
C ALA A 130 17.46 -10.25 16.23
N GLY A 131 16.94 -11.45 15.93
CA GLY A 131 16.87 -12.57 16.89
C GLY A 131 18.24 -13.04 17.40
N VAL A 132 19.34 -12.53 16.80
CA VAL A 132 20.72 -12.71 17.28
C VAL A 132 21.31 -11.40 17.86
N GLY A 133 20.59 -10.27 17.83
CA GLY A 133 21.05 -9.04 18.47
C GLY A 133 20.27 -7.79 18.07
N ALA A 134 19.77 -7.09 19.09
CA ALA A 134 19.19 -5.73 19.07
C ALA A 134 17.74 -5.60 18.57
N MET A 135 16.81 -5.68 19.52
CA MET A 135 15.58 -4.89 19.50
C MET A 135 15.92 -3.40 19.24
N ILE A 136 15.26 -2.77 18.28
CA ILE A 136 14.59 -1.45 18.36
C ILE A 136 13.97 -1.20 16.98
N VAL A 137 12.64 -1.37 16.85
CA VAL A 137 11.81 -0.49 16.00
C VAL A 137 10.47 -0.29 16.72
N GLY A 138 10.39 0.80 17.49
CA GLY A 138 9.22 1.66 17.49
C GLY A 138 7.93 1.20 18.18
N PHE A 139 7.97 0.62 19.37
CA PHE A 139 6.85 0.79 20.32
C PHE A 139 6.90 2.22 20.89
N LEU A 140 6.30 3.20 20.21
CA LEU A 140 5.94 4.45 20.88
C LEU A 140 4.58 4.25 21.56
N ALA A 141 4.66 3.67 22.76
CA ALA A 141 3.63 3.82 23.77
C ALA A 141 3.54 5.31 24.12
N ILE A 142 2.40 5.92 23.81
CA ILE A 142 2.03 7.22 24.37
C ILE A 142 1.70 6.97 25.83
N ALA A 143 2.67 7.23 26.71
CA ALA A 143 2.45 7.33 28.15
C ALA A 143 3.25 8.51 28.70
N THR A 144 2.93 9.73 28.25
CA THR A 144 3.32 10.97 28.94
C THR A 144 2.20 11.37 29.90
N GLY A 145 2.32 10.88 31.13
CA GLY A 145 1.37 11.19 32.21
C GLY A 145 1.95 11.01 33.61
N ILE A 146 3.23 11.33 33.83
CA ILE A 146 3.78 11.51 35.18
C ILE A 146 4.22 12.95 35.31
N PHE A 147 3.30 13.80 35.77
CA PHE A 147 3.64 15.10 36.31
C PHE A 147 4.07 14.89 37.77
N ILE A 148 5.36 15.11 38.02
CA ILE A 148 5.95 15.16 39.35
C ILE A 148 5.28 16.30 40.12
N LYS A 149 4.42 15.98 41.11
CA LYS A 149 3.98 16.96 42.11
C LYS A 149 4.93 16.88 43.30
N GLY A 150 5.64 17.98 43.53
CA GLY A 150 6.73 18.09 44.48
C GLY A 150 6.31 17.95 45.93
N ASN A 151 7.22 17.36 46.72
CA ASN A 151 7.22 17.46 48.17
C ASN A 151 7.92 18.75 48.60
N ARG A 152 7.15 19.66 49.21
CA ARG A 152 7.63 20.57 50.26
C ARG A 152 6.48 20.79 51.22
N HIS A 153 6.59 20.22 52.41
CA HIS A 153 6.32 20.86 53.70
C HIS A 153 7.16 20.15 54.75
#